data_AF-A0A9D4DSV1-F1
#
_entry.id   AF-A0A9D4DSV1-F1
#
_cell.length_a   1.000
_cell.length_b   1.000
_cell.length_c   1.000
_cell.angle_alpha   90.00
_cell.angle_beta   90.00
_cell.angle_gamma   90.00
#
_symmetry.space_group_name_H-M   'P 1'
#
loop_
_entity.id
_entity.type
_entity.pdbx_description
1 polymer ?
#
loop_
_entity_poly.entity_id
_entity_poly.type
_entity_poly.pdbx_seq_one_letter_code
_entity_poly.pdbx_strand_id
1 'polypeptide(L)'
;MYFKSETLHRLFCIPVHLNEKDLRLEETFATYSRLMLNFDPKKFFLLIVDEFSMLSREMFAFVTERLIRCNIDLDNIGIVLIGDPAQILPIAAEPLWSARSYTHENKKCSSLSINGLIRFRQVFKFPPLQTILNYDKWQSLTSPKDRLLSDDITACRKDLMLGQFDAVFLTEVKRTDVDPISQCFTGKVLVNMRYGKKCREKEMLFLRKNCATERDMKMDGKWNSAHIIHGYHFHSKNHDNRSTVESENAKALLRHHKITGNPIMRIDSIHRPAAKEKKLRAMSAKEFEGAPPSWHACRGMRVMLLRNIAPSIGLYNGSLHTLVGPIYNRDSIVASLTSADLKTGELQDCITTKPIDTCGKVQQIPPKSVLLSVDDVPYCKDTVVEFPSGVHMTCKFQGPSNPPEMPDFMVIEASNYSGPNILRIPGCENYVPIPPVESYKQKAGKTKSNIPMTRIALPLEGGDAATSFKGQGANFPLAEVDLDGWFHVPGIFLVAISRVRSPAHLHIRSFPNYMDLKVQRLKENVLDAQAFEEAVKVKSERM
;
A
#
# COMPACT_ATOMS: atom_id res chain seq x y z
N MET A 1 22.61 -5.97 -12.09
CA MET A 1 21.30 -5.89 -12.78
C MET A 1 20.41 -4.97 -11.96
N TYR A 2 20.01 -3.81 -12.49
CA TYR A 2 19.14 -2.88 -11.76
C TYR A 2 17.68 -3.32 -11.95
N PHE A 3 17.07 -3.88 -10.91
CA PHE A 3 15.62 -4.17 -10.93
C PHE A 3 14.87 -2.92 -10.52
N LYS A 4 14.13 -2.30 -11.45
CA LYS A 4 13.21 -1.21 -11.11
C LYS A 4 11.98 -1.82 -10.40
N SER A 5 12.01 -1.83 -9.08
CA SER A 5 10.89 -2.29 -8.24
C SER A 5 9.95 -1.12 -7.95
N GLU A 6 8.72 -1.19 -8.46
CA GLU A 6 7.63 -0.24 -8.19
C GLU A 6 6.30 -1.00 -8.11
N THR A 7 5.26 -0.40 -7.52
CA THR A 7 3.89 -0.96 -7.63
C THR A 7 3.43 -0.90 -9.09
N LEU A 8 2.61 -1.86 -9.53
CA LEU A 8 2.09 -1.86 -10.91
C LEU A 8 1.35 -0.56 -11.26
N HIS A 9 0.58 0.00 -10.32
CA HIS A 9 -0.08 1.29 -10.49
C HIS A 9 0.89 2.39 -10.91
N ARG A 10 2.07 2.44 -10.28
CA ARG A 10 3.06 3.49 -10.55
C ARG A 10 3.90 3.18 -11.79
N LEU A 11 4.29 1.92 -11.96
CA LEU A 11 5.14 1.49 -13.08
C LEU A 11 4.42 1.64 -14.44
N PHE A 12 3.12 1.33 -14.46
CA PHE A 12 2.27 1.37 -15.65
C PHE A 12 1.33 2.59 -15.69
N CYS A 13 1.50 3.56 -14.78
CA CYS A 13 0.66 4.76 -14.68
C CYS A 13 -0.86 4.43 -14.67
N ILE A 14 -1.24 3.42 -13.88
CA ILE A 14 -2.62 2.93 -13.78
C ILE A 14 -3.33 3.69 -12.65
N PRO A 15 -4.53 4.27 -12.91
CA PRO A 15 -5.29 4.95 -11.88
C PRO A 15 -5.77 3.98 -10.79
N VAL A 16 -6.00 4.51 -9.58
CA VAL A 16 -6.52 3.70 -8.45
C VAL A 16 -7.94 3.20 -8.72
N HIS A 17 -8.74 3.97 -9.43
CA HIS A 17 -10.06 3.56 -9.91
C HIS A 17 -9.96 3.14 -11.37
N LEU A 18 -10.15 1.84 -11.62
CA LEU A 18 -10.01 1.27 -12.96
C LEU A 18 -11.28 1.51 -13.78
N ASN A 19 -11.20 2.37 -14.80
CA ASN A 19 -12.25 2.54 -15.79
C ASN A 19 -11.73 2.14 -17.18
N GLU A 20 -12.58 1.53 -18.00
CA GLU A 20 -12.25 1.19 -19.39
C GLU A 20 -11.88 2.42 -20.23
N LYS A 21 -12.43 3.60 -19.92
CA LYS A 21 -12.06 4.85 -20.61
C LYS A 21 -10.59 5.21 -20.39
N ASP A 22 -10.06 4.92 -19.21
CA ASP A 22 -8.69 5.24 -18.80
C ASP A 22 -7.69 4.26 -19.42
N LEU A 23 -8.17 3.16 -20.02
CA LEU A 23 -7.32 2.33 -20.88
C LEU A 23 -6.77 3.15 -22.02
N ARG A 24 -7.41 4.23 -22.48
CA ARG A 24 -6.91 5.08 -23.59
C ARG A 24 -5.78 5.99 -23.10
N LEU A 25 -4.74 6.15 -23.92
CA LEU A 25 -3.52 6.90 -23.59
C LEU A 25 -3.71 8.42 -23.59
N GLU A 26 -4.87 8.89 -24.08
CA GLU A 26 -5.15 10.30 -24.33
C GLU A 26 -5.20 11.18 -23.08
N GLU A 27 -5.01 10.61 -21.88
CA GLU A 27 -5.19 11.36 -20.65
C GLU A 27 -4.09 12.41 -20.39
N THR A 28 -2.82 12.20 -20.79
CA THR A 28 -1.79 13.27 -20.88
C THR A 28 -0.51 12.82 -21.63
N PHE A 29 0.19 13.77 -22.29
CA PHE A 29 1.56 13.58 -22.83
C PHE A 29 2.56 13.09 -21.77
N ALA A 30 2.39 13.50 -20.51
CA ALA A 30 3.24 13.11 -19.40
C ALA A 30 3.15 11.59 -19.10
N THR A 31 1.94 11.03 -19.07
CA THR A 31 1.73 9.59 -18.87
C THR A 31 2.40 8.78 -19.97
N TYR A 32 2.20 9.16 -21.24
CA TYR A 32 2.82 8.47 -22.38
C TYR A 32 4.34 8.54 -22.32
N SER A 33 4.90 9.73 -22.09
CA SER A 33 6.35 9.94 -21.99
C SER A 33 6.97 9.07 -20.90
N ARG A 34 6.32 8.98 -19.73
CA ARG A 34 6.78 8.13 -18.62
C ARG A 34 6.75 6.64 -18.96
N LEU A 35 5.71 6.18 -19.67
CA LEU A 35 5.61 4.80 -20.11
C LEU A 35 6.72 4.45 -21.11
N MET A 36 6.97 5.32 -22.09
CA MET A 36 8.05 5.11 -23.06
C MET A 36 9.43 5.11 -22.43
N LEU A 37 9.65 5.91 -21.38
CA LEU A 37 10.87 5.87 -20.59
C LEU A 37 11.01 4.56 -19.78
N ASN A 38 9.89 3.99 -19.32
CA ASN A 38 9.89 2.76 -18.53
C ASN A 38 10.03 1.50 -19.40
N PHE A 39 9.44 1.51 -20.60
CA PHE A 39 9.25 0.33 -21.44
C PHE A 39 9.84 0.55 -22.83
N ASP A 40 11.16 0.73 -22.89
CA ASP A 40 11.91 0.73 -24.14
C ASP A 40 11.90 -0.70 -24.74
N PRO A 41 11.31 -0.93 -25.91
CA PRO A 41 11.21 -2.28 -26.51
C PRO A 41 12.56 -2.93 -26.80
N LYS A 42 13.65 -2.16 -26.88
CA LYS A 42 15.00 -2.71 -27.05
C LYS A 42 15.65 -3.19 -25.76
N LYS A 43 15.10 -2.81 -24.60
CA LYS A 43 15.71 -3.07 -23.28
C LYS A 43 14.79 -3.81 -22.32
N PHE A 44 13.48 -3.72 -22.50
CA PHE A 44 12.51 -4.31 -21.61
C PHE A 44 12.05 -5.68 -22.12
N PHE A 45 12.61 -6.75 -21.54
CA PHE A 45 12.35 -8.13 -21.96
C PHE A 45 11.80 -9.02 -20.82
N LEU A 46 11.70 -8.51 -19.60
CA LEU A 46 11.26 -9.29 -18.42
C LEU A 46 10.43 -8.43 -17.46
N LEU A 47 9.24 -8.91 -17.14
CA LEU A 47 8.37 -8.37 -16.08
C LEU A 47 8.21 -9.42 -14.97
N ILE A 48 8.59 -9.06 -13.75
CA ILE A 48 8.38 -9.88 -12.55
C ILE A 48 7.29 -9.23 -11.70
N VAL A 49 6.27 -9.99 -11.34
CA VAL A 49 5.17 -9.53 -10.49
C VAL A 49 5.15 -10.39 -9.23
N ASP A 50 5.51 -9.79 -8.10
CA ASP A 50 5.40 -10.39 -6.77
C ASP A 50 3.99 -10.21 -6.20
N GLU A 51 3.61 -11.08 -5.26
CA GLU A 51 2.28 -11.20 -4.65
C GLU A 51 1.14 -11.20 -5.68
N PHE A 52 1.30 -11.99 -6.76
CA PHE A 52 0.35 -12.02 -7.89
C PHE A 52 -1.09 -12.41 -7.49
N SER A 53 -1.29 -12.99 -6.30
CA SER A 53 -2.63 -13.35 -5.82
C SER A 53 -3.57 -12.15 -5.68
N MET A 54 -3.00 -10.96 -5.46
CA MET A 54 -3.74 -9.71 -5.38
C MET A 54 -3.96 -9.05 -6.76
N LEU A 55 -3.42 -9.63 -7.84
CA LEU A 55 -3.56 -9.08 -9.18
C LEU A 55 -4.94 -9.43 -9.76
N SER A 56 -5.69 -8.38 -10.12
CA SER A 56 -6.98 -8.55 -10.78
C SER A 56 -6.84 -8.62 -12.30
N ARG A 57 -7.86 -9.19 -12.97
CA ARG A 57 -7.92 -9.22 -14.43
C ARG A 57 -7.88 -7.81 -15.03
N GLU A 58 -8.60 -6.86 -14.44
CA GLU A 58 -8.64 -5.47 -14.89
C GLU A 58 -7.25 -4.83 -14.84
N MET A 59 -6.50 -5.05 -13.76
CA MET A 59 -5.12 -4.57 -13.64
C MET A 59 -4.23 -5.18 -14.73
N PHE A 60 -4.38 -6.48 -15.01
CA PHE A 60 -3.63 -7.16 -16.07
C PHE A 60 -3.99 -6.65 -17.48
N ALA A 61 -5.26 -6.31 -17.71
CA ALA A 61 -5.69 -5.66 -18.94
C ALA A 61 -4.96 -4.33 -19.14
N PHE A 62 -4.87 -3.51 -18.10
CA PHE A 62 -4.07 -2.28 -18.14
C PHE A 62 -2.59 -2.55 -18.43
N VAL A 63 -1.97 -3.47 -17.70
CA VAL A 63 -0.55 -3.82 -17.87
C VAL A 63 -0.27 -4.19 -19.34
N THR A 64 -1.01 -5.16 -19.87
CA THR A 64 -0.83 -5.65 -21.24
C THR A 64 -1.12 -4.60 -22.31
N GLU A 65 -2.20 -3.81 -22.17
CA GLU A 65 -2.51 -2.72 -23.11
C GLU A 65 -1.43 -1.62 -23.11
N ARG A 66 -0.85 -1.29 -21.94
CA ARG A 66 0.26 -0.32 -21.87
C ARG A 66 1.54 -0.88 -22.50
N LEU A 67 1.85 -2.17 -22.30
CA LEU A 67 2.98 -2.84 -22.94
C LEU A 67 2.84 -2.81 -24.47
N ILE A 68 1.70 -3.24 -25.01
CA ILE A 68 1.42 -3.23 -26.46
C ILE A 68 1.63 -1.83 -27.05
N ARG A 69 1.18 -0.78 -26.34
CA ARG A 69 1.32 0.60 -26.80
C ARG A 69 2.72 1.16 -26.70
N CYS A 70 3.54 0.60 -25.83
CA CYS A 70 4.98 0.83 -25.81
C CYS A 70 5.72 -0.02 -26.86
N ASN A 71 4.98 -0.65 -27.78
CA ASN A 71 5.52 -1.53 -28.81
C ASN A 71 6.29 -2.73 -28.23
N ILE A 72 5.91 -3.16 -27.03
CA ILE A 72 6.38 -4.40 -26.43
C ILE A 72 5.55 -5.54 -26.99
N ASP A 73 6.23 -6.51 -27.58
CA ASP A 73 5.62 -7.74 -28.06
C ASP A 73 5.35 -8.69 -26.88
N LEU A 74 4.07 -8.99 -26.65
CA LEU A 74 3.63 -9.87 -25.56
C LEU A 74 4.05 -11.33 -25.77
N ASP A 75 4.31 -11.76 -27.00
CA ASP A 75 4.76 -13.12 -27.29
C ASP A 75 6.26 -13.31 -27.02
N ASN A 76 7.02 -12.21 -26.97
CA ASN A 76 8.47 -12.21 -26.81
C ASN A 76 8.97 -11.66 -25.45
N ILE A 77 8.06 -11.16 -24.59
CA ILE A 77 8.40 -10.74 -23.23
C ILE A 77 8.30 -11.91 -22.25
N GLY A 78 9.27 -12.04 -21.35
CA GLY A 78 9.15 -12.91 -20.19
C GLY A 78 8.25 -12.28 -19.12
N ILE A 79 7.19 -12.98 -18.69
CA ILE A 79 6.36 -12.57 -17.55
C ILE A 79 6.44 -13.65 -16.47
N VAL A 80 6.97 -13.28 -15.30
CA VAL A 80 7.12 -14.16 -14.14
C VAL A 80 6.17 -13.71 -13.04
N LEU A 81 5.28 -14.59 -12.61
CA LEU A 81 4.36 -14.36 -11.49
C LEU A 81 4.86 -15.10 -10.25
N ILE A 82 5.08 -14.38 -9.15
CA ILE A 82 5.57 -14.91 -7.88
C ILE A 82 4.53 -14.60 -6.81
N GLY A 83 4.17 -15.59 -6.00
CA GLY A 83 3.18 -15.42 -4.94
C GLY A 83 2.43 -16.70 -4.63
N ASP A 84 1.37 -16.57 -3.84
CA ASP A 84 0.64 -17.70 -3.29
C ASP A 84 -0.88 -17.52 -3.52
N PRO A 85 -1.52 -18.34 -4.38
CA PRO A 85 -2.95 -18.21 -4.68
C PRO A 85 -3.87 -18.52 -3.49
N ALA A 86 -3.37 -19.08 -2.39
CA ALA A 86 -4.15 -19.30 -1.16
C ALA A 86 -4.16 -18.09 -0.21
N GLN A 87 -3.35 -17.07 -0.48
CA GLN A 87 -3.32 -15.83 0.28
C GLN A 87 -4.49 -14.91 -0.14
N ILE A 88 -4.37 -13.62 0.17
CA ILE A 88 -5.43 -12.66 -0.07
C ILE A 88 -5.64 -12.48 -1.59
N LEU A 89 -6.92 -12.48 -1.98
CA LEU A 89 -7.39 -12.28 -3.36
C LEU A 89 -7.62 -10.79 -3.65
N PRO A 90 -7.79 -10.38 -4.92
CA PRO A 90 -8.00 -8.98 -5.27
C PRO A 90 -9.26 -8.41 -4.60
N ILE A 91 -9.18 -7.16 -4.14
CA ILE A 91 -10.30 -6.50 -3.45
C ILE A 91 -11.36 -6.10 -4.48
N ALA A 92 -12.58 -6.62 -4.31
CA ALA A 92 -13.75 -6.29 -5.14
C ALA A 92 -13.55 -6.49 -6.66
N ALA A 93 -12.67 -7.42 -7.05
CA ALA A 93 -12.35 -7.72 -8.44
C ALA A 93 -12.12 -9.22 -8.64
N GLU A 94 -12.07 -9.68 -9.89
CA GLU A 94 -11.82 -11.09 -10.22
C GLU A 94 -10.31 -11.34 -10.38
N PRO A 95 -9.77 -12.45 -9.83
CA PRO A 95 -8.37 -12.82 -9.98
C PRO A 95 -8.05 -13.29 -11.40
N LEU A 96 -6.77 -13.20 -11.78
CA LEU A 96 -6.26 -13.52 -13.13
C LEU A 96 -6.77 -14.84 -13.70
N TRP A 97 -6.67 -15.90 -12.90
CA TRP A 97 -6.95 -17.28 -13.29
C TRP A 97 -8.45 -17.61 -13.32
N SER A 98 -9.31 -16.76 -12.75
CA SER A 98 -10.75 -16.96 -12.83
C SER A 98 -11.16 -16.86 -14.31
N ALA A 99 -11.99 -17.79 -14.79
CA ALA A 99 -12.48 -17.82 -16.18
C ALA A 99 -13.96 -17.44 -16.32
N ARG A 100 -14.56 -16.89 -15.25
CA ARG A 100 -15.98 -16.56 -15.20
C ARG A 100 -16.30 -15.28 -15.97
N SER A 101 -17.40 -15.29 -16.72
CA SER A 101 -17.99 -14.08 -17.34
C SER A 101 -18.90 -13.29 -16.39
N TYR A 102 -19.22 -13.84 -15.21
CA TYR A 102 -20.10 -13.24 -14.21
C TYR A 102 -19.41 -13.19 -12.86
N THR A 103 -19.65 -12.11 -12.11
CA THR A 103 -19.13 -11.91 -10.76
C THR A 103 -19.81 -12.83 -9.76
N HIS A 104 -19.31 -12.87 -8.53
CA HIS A 104 -19.96 -13.60 -7.43
C HIS A 104 -21.39 -13.12 -7.10
N GLU A 105 -21.74 -11.89 -7.45
CA GLU A 105 -23.10 -11.33 -7.32
C GLU A 105 -23.98 -11.62 -8.55
N ASN A 106 -23.54 -12.52 -9.43
CA ASN A 106 -24.20 -12.87 -10.68
C ASN A 106 -24.37 -11.70 -11.67
N LYS A 107 -23.52 -10.67 -11.57
CA LYS A 107 -23.48 -9.54 -12.50
C LYS A 107 -22.50 -9.86 -13.63
N LYS A 108 -22.79 -9.45 -14.86
CA LYS A 108 -21.84 -9.61 -15.98
C LYS A 108 -20.54 -8.85 -15.67
N CYS A 109 -19.40 -9.49 -15.87
CA CYS A 109 -18.10 -8.85 -15.71
C CYS A 109 -17.94 -7.71 -16.71
N SER A 110 -17.18 -6.68 -16.33
CA SER A 110 -16.89 -5.55 -17.23
C SER A 110 -16.09 -6.02 -18.44
N SER A 111 -16.22 -5.31 -19.56
CA SER A 111 -15.37 -5.42 -20.76
C SER A 111 -13.89 -5.41 -20.41
N LEU A 112 -13.47 -4.52 -19.50
CA LEU A 112 -12.11 -4.44 -18.98
C LEU A 112 -11.66 -5.76 -18.31
N SER A 113 -12.51 -6.35 -17.47
CA SER A 113 -12.24 -7.63 -16.81
C SER A 113 -12.15 -8.79 -17.82
N ILE A 114 -13.04 -8.79 -18.82
CA ILE A 114 -13.04 -9.79 -19.90
C ILE A 114 -11.79 -9.67 -20.79
N ASN A 115 -11.36 -8.44 -21.11
CA ASN A 115 -10.11 -8.21 -21.84
C ASN A 115 -8.93 -8.78 -21.03
N GLY A 116 -8.86 -8.47 -19.73
CA GLY A 116 -7.83 -9.01 -18.84
C GLY A 116 -7.76 -10.53 -18.81
N LEU A 117 -8.93 -11.19 -18.77
CA LEU A 117 -9.04 -12.65 -18.90
C LEU A 117 -8.46 -13.15 -20.22
N ILE A 118 -8.88 -12.56 -21.35
CA ILE A 118 -8.40 -12.95 -22.68
C ILE A 118 -6.87 -12.78 -22.78
N ARG A 119 -6.35 -11.65 -22.32
CA ARG A 119 -4.90 -11.34 -22.33
C ARG A 119 -4.11 -12.30 -21.47
N PHE A 120 -4.58 -12.60 -20.26
CA PHE A 120 -3.95 -13.59 -19.39
C PHE A 120 -3.92 -14.97 -20.06
N ARG A 121 -5.02 -15.38 -20.70
CA ARG A 121 -5.06 -16.64 -21.44
C ARG A 121 -4.12 -16.66 -22.64
N GLN A 122 -3.98 -15.56 -23.36
CA GLN A 122 -3.03 -15.42 -24.48
C GLN A 122 -1.58 -15.53 -24.02
N VAL A 123 -1.17 -14.69 -23.06
CA VAL A 123 0.22 -14.61 -22.56
C VAL A 123 0.71 -15.96 -22.05
N PHE A 124 -0.13 -16.67 -21.29
CA PHE A 124 0.21 -17.98 -20.72
C PHE A 124 -0.28 -19.16 -21.57
N LYS A 125 -0.76 -18.87 -22.79
CA LYS A 125 -1.21 -19.83 -23.81
C LYS A 125 -2.18 -20.89 -23.26
N PHE A 126 -3.17 -20.46 -22.48
CA PHE A 126 -4.28 -21.29 -22.04
C PHE A 126 -5.24 -21.57 -23.21
N PRO A 127 -6.00 -22.68 -23.18
CA PRO A 127 -6.93 -23.03 -24.27
C PRO A 127 -7.99 -21.94 -24.45
N PRO A 128 -8.45 -21.66 -25.68
CA PRO A 128 -9.59 -20.77 -25.88
C PRO A 128 -10.81 -21.29 -25.09
N LEU A 129 -11.58 -20.37 -24.48
CA LEU A 129 -12.69 -20.79 -23.60
C LEU A 129 -13.75 -21.60 -24.35
N GLN A 130 -13.96 -21.31 -25.64
CA GLN A 130 -14.92 -22.00 -26.50
C GLN A 130 -14.52 -23.45 -26.81
N THR A 131 -13.25 -23.83 -26.64
CA THR A 131 -12.79 -25.20 -26.90
C THR A 131 -12.87 -26.09 -25.66
N ILE A 132 -13.30 -25.55 -24.52
CA ILE A 132 -13.32 -26.27 -23.25
C ILE A 132 -14.67 -26.98 -23.10
N LEU A 133 -14.60 -28.30 -22.95
CA LEU A 133 -15.78 -29.13 -22.77
C LEU A 133 -16.56 -28.68 -21.52
N ASN A 134 -17.89 -28.59 -21.65
CA ASN A 134 -18.80 -28.17 -20.58
C ASN A 134 -18.58 -26.74 -20.05
N TYR A 135 -17.83 -25.88 -20.75
CA TYR A 135 -17.62 -24.50 -20.30
C TYR A 135 -18.91 -23.68 -20.23
N ASP A 136 -19.77 -23.75 -21.25
CA ASP A 136 -21.06 -23.05 -21.25
C ASP A 136 -21.99 -23.56 -20.13
N LYS A 137 -22.00 -24.87 -19.91
CA LYS A 137 -22.71 -25.51 -18.78
C LYS A 137 -22.18 -24.97 -17.46
N TRP A 138 -20.86 -24.92 -17.27
CA TRP A 138 -20.24 -24.36 -16.07
C TRP A 138 -20.57 -22.87 -15.87
N GLN A 139 -20.54 -22.06 -16.93
CA GLN A 139 -20.88 -20.64 -16.87
C GLN A 139 -22.33 -20.38 -16.47
N SER A 140 -23.26 -21.17 -16.99
CA SER A 140 -24.72 -21.01 -16.79
C SER A 140 -25.20 -21.38 -15.39
N LEU A 141 -24.44 -22.19 -14.64
CA LEU A 141 -24.80 -22.55 -13.27
C LEU A 141 -24.72 -21.32 -12.37
N THR A 142 -25.77 -20.99 -11.61
CA THR A 142 -25.76 -19.81 -10.73
C THR A 142 -25.58 -20.17 -9.25
N SER A 143 -25.77 -21.44 -8.88
CA SER A 143 -25.63 -21.95 -7.51
C SER A 143 -24.21 -22.49 -7.27
N PRO A 144 -23.51 -22.04 -6.20
CA PRO A 144 -22.22 -22.61 -5.80
C PRO A 144 -22.30 -24.10 -5.44
N LYS A 145 -23.45 -24.58 -4.94
CA LYS A 145 -23.63 -26.01 -4.62
C LYS A 145 -23.63 -26.87 -5.88
N ASP A 146 -24.32 -26.42 -6.91
CA ASP A 146 -24.44 -27.13 -8.20
C ASP A 146 -23.07 -27.19 -8.91
N ARG A 147 -22.25 -26.15 -8.69
CA ARG A 147 -20.87 -26.05 -9.20
C ARG A 147 -19.85 -26.92 -8.46
N LEU A 148 -20.18 -27.41 -7.27
CA LEU A 148 -19.29 -28.21 -6.43
C LEU A 148 -19.48 -29.72 -6.61
N LEU A 149 -20.62 -30.15 -7.14
CA LEU A 149 -21.08 -31.56 -7.09
C LEU A 149 -21.04 -32.29 -8.43
N SER A 150 -20.64 -31.65 -9.53
CA SER A 150 -20.63 -32.24 -10.86
C SER A 150 -19.22 -32.62 -11.31
N ASP A 151 -19.00 -33.88 -11.67
CA ASP A 151 -17.75 -34.37 -12.25
C ASP A 151 -17.37 -33.60 -13.53
N ASP A 152 -18.37 -33.22 -14.33
CA ASP A 152 -18.22 -32.39 -15.53
C ASP A 152 -17.54 -31.04 -15.23
N ILE A 153 -17.79 -30.47 -14.05
CA ILE A 153 -17.26 -29.17 -13.65
C ILE A 153 -15.82 -29.29 -13.14
N THR A 154 -15.51 -30.41 -12.47
CA THR A 154 -14.14 -30.70 -12.06
C THR A 154 -13.25 -30.90 -13.29
N ALA A 155 -13.74 -31.65 -14.29
CA ALA A 155 -13.05 -31.81 -15.58
C ALA A 155 -12.86 -30.46 -16.30
N CYS A 156 -13.93 -29.65 -16.42
CA CYS A 156 -13.85 -28.31 -17.01
C CYS A 156 -12.82 -27.41 -16.29
N ARG A 157 -12.79 -27.40 -14.95
CA ARG A 157 -11.78 -26.63 -14.18
C ARG A 157 -10.35 -27.09 -14.45
N LYS A 158 -10.13 -28.38 -14.64
CA LYS A 158 -8.80 -28.91 -14.99
C LYS A 158 -8.36 -28.41 -16.36
N ASP A 159 -9.23 -28.51 -17.36
CA ASP A 159 -8.95 -28.09 -18.73
C ASP A 159 -8.75 -26.57 -18.85
N LEU A 160 -9.47 -25.80 -18.04
CA LEU A 160 -9.32 -24.34 -17.95
C LEU A 160 -7.90 -23.88 -17.62
N MET A 161 -7.14 -24.71 -16.91
CA MET A 161 -5.82 -24.41 -16.38
C MET A 161 -4.66 -25.01 -17.20
N LEU A 162 -4.93 -25.62 -18.37
CA LEU A 162 -3.91 -26.25 -19.22
C LEU A 162 -3.16 -25.24 -20.13
N GLY A 163 -2.42 -24.29 -19.54
CA GLY A 163 -1.60 -23.33 -20.30
C GLY A 163 -0.22 -23.84 -20.70
N GLN A 164 0.48 -23.12 -21.59
CA GLN A 164 1.87 -23.37 -21.97
C GLN A 164 2.83 -22.38 -21.28
N PHE A 165 2.98 -22.52 -19.96
CA PHE A 165 3.91 -21.76 -19.12
C PHE A 165 4.76 -22.67 -18.21
N ASP A 166 5.96 -22.25 -17.83
CA ASP A 166 6.75 -23.01 -16.84
C ASP A 166 6.26 -22.73 -15.42
N ALA A 167 6.36 -23.74 -14.56
CA ALA A 167 5.88 -23.67 -13.18
C ALA A 167 6.92 -24.23 -12.22
N VAL A 168 7.25 -23.45 -11.18
CA VAL A 168 8.09 -23.89 -10.08
C VAL A 168 7.27 -23.83 -8.80
N PHE A 169 7.18 -24.94 -8.08
CA PHE A 169 6.43 -25.02 -6.83
C PHE A 169 7.39 -25.27 -5.66
N LEU A 170 7.55 -24.25 -4.79
CA LEU A 170 8.44 -24.35 -3.63
C LEU A 170 7.74 -25.10 -2.49
N THR A 171 8.35 -26.19 -2.03
CA THR A 171 7.79 -27.08 -0.98
C THR A 171 8.43 -26.89 0.39
N GLU A 172 9.65 -26.34 0.44
CA GLU A 172 10.37 -26.09 1.70
C GLU A 172 9.94 -24.76 2.33
N VAL A 173 9.47 -24.80 3.58
CA VAL A 173 9.08 -23.61 4.35
C VAL A 173 10.26 -23.15 5.22
N LYS A 174 10.92 -22.07 4.82
CA LYS A 174 12.05 -21.48 5.57
C LYS A 174 11.65 -20.57 6.73
N ARG A 175 10.39 -20.14 6.80
CA ARG A 175 9.85 -19.33 7.91
C ARG A 175 9.36 -20.24 9.03
N THR A 176 10.27 -20.94 9.69
CA THR A 176 9.98 -21.82 10.82
C THR A 176 11.17 -21.88 11.77
N ASP A 177 10.90 -22.12 13.05
CA ASP A 177 11.94 -22.43 14.03
C ASP A 177 12.19 -23.94 14.07
N VAL A 178 13.33 -24.35 14.64
CA VAL A 178 13.80 -25.74 14.62
C VAL A 178 12.96 -26.68 15.50
N ASP A 179 12.17 -26.14 16.44
CA ASP A 179 11.41 -26.95 17.37
C ASP A 179 10.20 -27.66 16.69
N PRO A 180 9.81 -28.86 17.18
CA PRO A 180 8.74 -29.64 16.56
C PRO A 180 7.37 -28.94 16.50
N ILE A 181 7.07 -28.03 17.43
CA ILE A 181 5.79 -27.31 17.47
C ILE A 181 5.76 -26.29 16.33
N SER A 182 6.84 -25.55 16.13
CA SER A 182 7.00 -24.59 15.04
C SER A 182 7.02 -25.26 13.65
N GLN A 183 7.68 -26.41 13.53
CA GLN A 183 7.67 -27.21 12.30
C GLN A 183 6.26 -27.75 11.99
N CYS A 184 5.53 -28.23 13.00
CA CYS A 184 4.14 -28.66 12.83
C CYS A 184 3.22 -27.49 12.47
N PHE A 185 3.40 -26.33 13.11
CA PHE A 185 2.64 -25.12 12.83
C PHE A 185 2.77 -24.72 11.35
N THR A 186 4.00 -24.57 10.88
CA THR A 186 4.28 -24.06 9.53
C THR A 186 4.07 -25.11 8.44
N GLY A 187 4.50 -26.36 8.67
CA GLY A 187 4.45 -27.44 7.69
C GLY A 187 3.12 -28.19 7.61
N LYS A 188 2.25 -28.09 8.63
CA LYS A 188 0.98 -28.83 8.68
C LYS A 188 -0.23 -27.95 8.99
N VAL A 189 -0.18 -27.16 10.05
CA VAL A 189 -1.35 -26.38 10.51
C VAL A 189 -1.70 -25.29 9.51
N LEU A 190 -0.73 -24.45 9.12
CA LEU A 190 -0.92 -23.41 8.09
C LEU A 190 -1.33 -24.02 6.74
N VAL A 191 -0.68 -25.12 6.35
CA VAL A 191 -0.98 -25.83 5.09
C VAL A 191 -2.44 -26.33 5.07
N ASN A 192 -2.94 -26.86 6.18
CA ASN A 192 -4.34 -27.32 6.28
C ASN A 192 -5.35 -26.17 6.22
N MET A 193 -4.96 -24.96 6.61
CA MET A 193 -5.82 -23.78 6.56
C MET A 193 -5.96 -23.16 5.16
N ARG A 194 -5.05 -23.50 4.23
CA ARG A 194 -5.15 -23.07 2.82
C ARG A 194 -6.54 -23.38 2.27
N TYR A 195 -7.16 -22.37 1.67
CA TYR A 195 -8.50 -22.44 1.07
C TYR A 195 -9.63 -22.93 2.01
N GLY A 196 -9.39 -23.03 3.32
CA GLY A 196 -10.32 -23.64 4.27
C GLY A 196 -10.64 -25.12 4.00
N LYS A 197 -9.93 -25.84 3.11
CA LYS A 197 -10.30 -27.20 2.66
C LYS A 197 -10.12 -28.24 3.76
N LYS A 198 -8.93 -28.25 4.36
CA LYS A 198 -8.50 -29.26 5.35
C LYS A 198 -8.61 -28.77 6.79
N CYS A 199 -8.92 -27.50 7.02
CA CYS A 199 -9.10 -26.93 8.34
C CYS A 199 -10.26 -27.60 9.10
N ARG A 200 -9.98 -28.09 10.29
CA ARG A 200 -10.94 -28.70 11.23
C ARG A 200 -10.72 -28.13 12.63
N GLU A 201 -11.55 -28.55 13.56
CA GLU A 201 -11.44 -28.15 14.97
C GLU A 201 -10.05 -28.41 15.57
N LYS A 202 -9.38 -29.51 15.17
CA LYS A 202 -8.04 -29.85 15.66
C LYS A 202 -6.99 -28.77 15.37
N GLU A 203 -7.08 -28.06 14.23
CA GLU A 203 -6.18 -26.96 13.92
C GLU A 203 -6.47 -25.73 14.80
N MET A 204 -7.74 -25.46 15.13
CA MET A 204 -8.11 -24.39 16.06
C MET A 204 -7.64 -24.71 17.48
N LEU A 205 -7.82 -25.95 17.94
CA LEU A 205 -7.31 -26.43 19.22
C LEU A 205 -5.78 -26.34 19.30
N PHE A 206 -5.08 -26.66 18.20
CA PHE A 206 -3.63 -26.47 18.12
C PHE A 206 -3.24 -25.01 18.35
N LEU A 207 -3.87 -24.06 17.66
CA LEU A 207 -3.55 -22.64 17.83
C LEU A 207 -3.86 -22.18 19.26
N ARG A 208 -5.04 -22.52 19.81
CA ARG A 208 -5.42 -22.16 21.19
C ARG A 208 -4.44 -22.68 22.24
N LYS A 209 -3.86 -23.87 22.01
CA LYS A 209 -2.92 -24.50 22.94
C LYS A 209 -1.51 -23.90 22.86
N ASN A 210 -1.05 -23.52 21.67
CA ASN A 210 0.36 -23.19 21.42
C ASN A 210 0.63 -21.71 21.13
N CYS A 211 -0.41 -20.90 20.89
CA CYS A 211 -0.29 -19.46 20.79
C CYS A 211 -0.11 -18.80 22.16
N ALA A 212 0.63 -17.69 22.18
CA ALA A 212 0.80 -16.89 23.39
C ALA A 212 -0.55 -16.40 23.91
N THR A 213 -0.72 -16.43 25.22
CA THR A 213 -1.88 -15.88 25.92
C THR A 213 -1.63 -14.42 26.30
N GLU A 214 -2.69 -13.70 26.68
CA GLU A 214 -2.52 -12.35 27.24
C GLU A 214 -1.61 -12.32 28.48
N ARG A 215 -1.60 -13.41 29.25
CA ARG A 215 -0.74 -13.54 30.44
C ARG A 215 0.73 -13.59 30.03
N ASP A 216 1.05 -14.37 28.99
CA ASP A 216 2.41 -14.47 28.45
C ASP A 216 2.88 -13.11 27.94
N MET A 217 2.02 -12.39 27.21
CA MET A 217 2.31 -11.04 26.72
C MET A 217 2.59 -10.04 27.85
N LYS A 218 1.84 -10.12 28.96
CA LYS A 218 2.04 -9.24 30.12
C LYS A 218 3.32 -9.57 30.89
N MET A 219 3.76 -10.82 30.86
CA MET A 219 4.97 -11.30 31.55
C MET A 219 6.25 -11.06 30.75
N ASP A 220 6.20 -11.05 29.42
CA ASP A 220 7.36 -10.83 28.56
C ASP A 220 7.31 -9.45 27.89
N GLY A 221 8.18 -8.55 28.36
CA GLY A 221 8.29 -7.17 27.85
C GLY A 221 8.61 -7.06 26.36
N LYS A 222 9.08 -8.13 25.69
CA LYS A 222 9.30 -8.14 24.23
C LYS A 222 8.02 -7.87 23.44
N TRP A 223 6.86 -8.26 23.99
CA TRP A 223 5.55 -8.04 23.36
C TRP A 223 5.16 -6.57 23.23
N ASN A 224 5.82 -5.66 23.97
CA ASN A 224 5.64 -4.22 23.76
C ASN A 224 6.00 -3.76 22.35
N SER A 225 6.80 -4.55 21.63
CA SER A 225 7.24 -4.29 20.25
C SER A 225 6.55 -5.19 19.22
N ALA A 226 5.58 -6.02 19.63
CA ALA A 226 4.86 -6.91 18.73
C ALA A 226 4.10 -6.14 17.66
N HIS A 227 4.10 -6.64 16.43
CA HIS A 227 3.34 -6.03 15.35
C HIS A 227 1.87 -6.46 15.41
N ILE A 228 0.95 -5.51 15.37
CA ILE A 228 -0.49 -5.75 15.45
C ILE A 228 -1.06 -5.83 14.03
N ILE A 229 -1.52 -7.01 13.65
CA ILE A 229 -2.22 -7.27 12.40
C ILE A 229 -3.71 -7.10 12.64
N HIS A 230 -4.29 -6.07 12.06
CA HIS A 230 -5.64 -5.64 12.34
C HIS A 230 -6.56 -5.70 11.10
N GLY A 231 -7.85 -6.00 11.28
CA GLY A 231 -8.80 -6.09 10.16
C GLY A 231 -9.18 -4.73 9.56
N TYR A 232 -9.37 -3.72 10.41
CA TYR A 232 -9.85 -2.38 10.03
C TYR A 232 -8.73 -1.34 10.04
N HIS A 233 -8.59 -0.55 8.95
CA HIS A 233 -7.57 0.50 8.87
C HIS A 233 -8.02 1.84 9.45
N PHE A 234 -9.19 2.34 9.04
CA PHE A 234 -9.73 3.66 9.41
C PHE A 234 -10.96 3.56 10.32
N HIS A 235 -11.21 4.60 11.11
CA HIS A 235 -12.49 4.78 11.80
C HIS A 235 -13.65 4.97 10.81
N SER A 236 -14.83 4.49 11.19
CA SER A 236 -16.08 4.71 10.46
C SER A 236 -17.09 5.34 11.41
N LYS A 237 -17.80 6.38 10.96
CA LYS A 237 -18.85 7.07 11.74
C LYS A 237 -19.95 6.14 12.27
N ASN A 238 -20.11 4.97 11.65
CA ASN A 238 -21.11 3.98 12.06
C ASN A 238 -20.58 3.04 13.17
N HIS A 239 -19.29 3.13 13.52
CA HIS A 239 -18.61 2.22 14.45
C HIS A 239 -17.50 2.97 15.24
N ASP A 240 -17.86 4.05 15.92
CA ASP A 240 -16.90 4.94 16.59
C ASP A 240 -16.08 4.25 17.71
N ASN A 241 -16.62 3.18 18.32
CA ASN A 241 -15.95 2.45 19.41
C ASN A 241 -15.04 1.30 18.95
N ARG A 242 -14.92 1.06 17.64
CA ARG A 242 -14.13 -0.07 17.12
C ARG A 242 -12.64 0.30 17.05
N SER A 243 -11.77 -0.59 17.50
CA SER A 243 -10.32 -0.44 17.31
C SER A 243 -9.97 -0.49 15.82
N THR A 244 -8.92 0.24 15.43
CA THR A 244 -8.43 0.39 14.06
C THR A 244 -6.91 0.46 14.07
N VAL A 245 -6.28 0.24 12.90
CA VAL A 245 -4.83 0.47 12.73
C VAL A 245 -4.42 1.86 13.21
N GLU A 246 -5.18 2.91 12.87
CA GLU A 246 -4.90 4.28 13.33
C GLU A 246 -4.93 4.39 14.85
N SER A 247 -5.96 3.82 15.50
CA SER A 247 -6.07 3.87 16.96
C SER A 247 -4.98 3.05 17.66
N GLU A 248 -4.59 1.89 17.12
CA GLU A 248 -3.54 1.05 17.68
C GLU A 248 -2.17 1.72 17.56
N ASN A 249 -1.89 2.34 16.41
CA ASN A 249 -0.68 3.15 16.23
C ASN A 249 -0.65 4.38 17.15
N ALA A 250 -1.79 5.03 17.39
CA ALA A 250 -1.89 6.12 18.37
C ALA A 250 -1.63 5.64 19.81
N LYS A 251 -2.18 4.48 20.20
CA LYS A 251 -1.88 3.85 21.50
C LYS A 251 -0.40 3.47 21.59
N ALA A 252 0.20 2.95 20.53
CA ALA A 252 1.62 2.60 20.47
C ALA A 252 2.51 3.82 20.67
N LEU A 253 2.21 4.95 20.00
CA LEU A 253 2.88 6.23 20.21
C LEU A 253 2.86 6.66 21.68
N LEU A 254 1.68 6.62 22.33
CA LEU A 254 1.53 7.00 23.73
C LEU A 254 2.30 6.05 24.67
N ARG A 255 2.28 4.74 24.39
CA ARG A 255 3.07 3.76 25.15
C ARG A 255 4.57 4.02 25.01
N HIS A 256 5.04 4.25 23.78
CA HIS A 256 6.44 4.53 23.49
C HIS A 256 6.93 5.79 24.21
N HIS A 257 6.14 6.86 24.19
CA HIS A 257 6.41 8.07 24.97
C HIS A 257 6.55 7.78 26.47
N LYS A 258 5.62 7.02 27.05
CA LYS A 258 5.66 6.67 28.48
C LYS A 258 6.89 5.84 28.86
N ILE A 259 7.34 4.94 27.97
CA ILE A 259 8.49 4.07 28.22
C ILE A 259 9.81 4.84 28.07
N THR A 260 9.92 5.65 27.02
CA THR A 260 11.20 6.29 26.66
C THR A 260 11.38 7.69 27.25
N GLY A 261 10.30 8.36 27.64
CA GLY A 261 10.29 9.77 28.03
C GLY A 261 10.48 10.74 26.86
N ASN A 262 10.66 10.25 25.62
CA ASN A 262 10.86 11.11 24.45
C ASN A 262 9.59 11.93 24.16
N PRO A 263 9.69 13.26 23.93
CA PRO A 263 8.51 14.08 23.69
C PRO A 263 7.77 13.68 22.41
N ILE A 264 6.45 13.85 22.42
CA ILE A 264 5.61 13.69 21.23
C ILE A 264 5.63 15.01 20.46
N MET A 265 6.11 14.98 19.23
CA MET A 265 6.00 16.09 18.29
C MET A 265 4.72 15.94 17.46
N ARG A 266 4.08 17.07 17.19
CA ARG A 266 3.01 17.19 16.20
C ARG A 266 3.58 17.89 14.98
N ILE A 267 3.30 17.42 13.78
CA ILE A 267 3.69 18.04 12.50
C ILE A 267 2.42 18.28 11.70
N ASP A 268 2.20 19.53 11.28
CA ASP A 268 1.02 19.92 10.52
C ASP A 268 1.31 19.80 9.02
N SER A 269 0.37 19.21 8.28
CA SER A 269 0.45 19.12 6.82
C SER A 269 0.15 20.47 6.16
N ILE A 270 0.80 20.73 5.03
CA ILE A 270 0.56 21.95 4.25
C ILE A 270 -0.67 21.72 3.36
N HIS A 271 -1.59 22.68 3.31
CA HIS A 271 -2.84 22.58 2.56
C HIS A 271 -2.93 23.66 1.49
N ARG A 272 -3.21 23.25 0.24
CA ARG A 272 -3.31 24.17 -0.89
C ARG A 272 -4.64 24.01 -1.64
N PRO A 273 -5.28 25.11 -2.07
CA PRO A 273 -4.86 26.49 -1.84
C PRO A 273 -5.06 26.93 -0.37
N ALA A 274 -4.21 27.83 0.13
CA ALA A 274 -4.24 28.42 1.47
C ALA A 274 -5.62 28.98 1.83
N ALA A 275 -6.31 29.60 0.86
CA ALA A 275 -7.67 30.11 1.03
C ALA A 275 -8.71 29.03 1.44
N LYS A 276 -8.42 27.74 1.23
CA LYS A 276 -9.30 26.61 1.57
C LYS A 276 -8.73 25.74 2.70
N GLU A 277 -7.66 26.19 3.37
CA GLU A 277 -6.94 25.45 4.41
C GLU A 277 -7.88 24.81 5.43
N LYS A 278 -8.79 25.58 6.04
CA LYS A 278 -9.73 25.07 7.07
C LYS A 278 -10.59 23.92 6.56
N LYS A 279 -11.07 24.03 5.32
CA LYS A 279 -11.88 23.00 4.66
C LYS A 279 -11.03 21.76 4.33
N LEU A 280 -9.80 21.96 3.87
CA LEU A 280 -8.88 20.88 3.52
C LEU A 280 -8.36 20.15 4.76
N ARG A 281 -8.12 20.84 5.86
CA ARG A 281 -7.72 20.24 7.15
C ARG A 281 -8.80 19.33 7.72
N ALA A 282 -10.07 19.70 7.58
CA ALA A 282 -11.22 18.92 8.04
C ALA A 282 -11.48 17.64 7.22
N MET A 283 -10.85 17.49 6.05
CA MET A 283 -11.00 16.32 5.19
C MET A 283 -10.14 15.15 5.66
N SER A 284 -10.65 13.94 5.46
CA SER A 284 -10.00 12.70 5.92
C SER A 284 -8.68 12.43 5.18
N ALA A 285 -7.77 11.67 5.81
CA ALA A 285 -6.53 11.22 5.17
C ALA A 285 -6.80 10.42 3.88
N LYS A 286 -7.89 9.65 3.85
CA LYS A 286 -8.33 8.87 2.69
C LYS A 286 -8.55 9.72 1.43
N GLU A 287 -9.01 10.97 1.56
CA GLU A 287 -9.21 11.87 0.42
C GLU A 287 -7.90 12.33 -0.23
N PHE A 288 -6.76 12.14 0.45
CA PHE A 288 -5.42 12.58 0.03
C PHE A 288 -4.40 11.43 0.05
N GLU A 289 -4.79 10.25 -0.45
CA GLU A 289 -3.91 9.08 -0.55
C GLU A 289 -3.29 8.64 0.79
N GLY A 290 -4.02 8.83 1.90
CA GLY A 290 -3.56 8.47 3.24
C GLY A 290 -2.72 9.53 3.94
N ALA A 291 -2.44 10.67 3.30
CA ALA A 291 -1.74 11.79 3.95
C ALA A 291 -2.62 12.41 5.05
N PRO A 292 -2.27 12.34 6.35
CA PRO A 292 -3.09 12.91 7.41
C PRO A 292 -2.99 14.45 7.45
N PRO A 293 -3.97 15.17 8.02
CA PRO A 293 -3.91 16.63 8.18
C PRO A 293 -2.84 17.07 9.19
N SER A 294 -2.52 16.22 10.15
CA SER A 294 -1.42 16.38 11.10
C SER A 294 -0.92 15.00 11.49
N TRP A 295 0.38 14.86 11.70
CA TRP A 295 1.02 13.63 12.14
C TRP A 295 1.63 13.82 13.52
N HIS A 296 1.46 12.82 14.39
CA HIS A 296 2.05 12.81 15.73
C HIS A 296 3.09 11.72 15.78
N ALA A 297 4.26 12.05 16.31
CA ALA A 297 5.40 11.16 16.28
C ALA A 297 6.32 11.35 17.48
N CYS A 298 7.12 10.33 17.77
CA CYS A 298 8.05 10.33 18.90
C CYS A 298 9.34 9.64 18.46
N ARG A 299 10.51 10.20 18.85
CA ARG A 299 11.81 9.61 18.50
C ARG A 299 11.90 8.15 18.97
N GLY A 300 12.41 7.30 18.09
CA GLY A 300 12.54 5.85 18.32
C GLY A 300 11.27 5.05 18.07
N MET A 301 10.13 5.69 17.74
CA MET A 301 8.92 4.93 17.40
C MET A 301 9.10 4.20 16.07
N ARG A 302 8.39 3.07 15.93
CA ARG A 302 8.31 2.37 14.65
C ARG A 302 7.41 3.13 13.68
N VAL A 303 7.89 3.36 12.48
CA VAL A 303 7.15 4.02 11.39
C VAL A 303 7.13 3.15 10.15
N MET A 304 6.10 3.33 9.33
CA MET A 304 5.93 2.63 8.06
C MET A 304 5.93 3.63 6.90
N LEU A 305 6.67 3.30 5.83
CA LEU A 305 6.68 4.10 4.62
C LEU A 305 5.41 3.88 3.80
N LEU A 306 4.77 4.96 3.36
CA LEU A 306 3.49 4.90 2.62
C LEU A 306 3.65 4.87 1.10
N ARG A 307 4.87 5.11 0.58
CA ARG A 307 5.15 5.22 -0.85
C ARG A 307 6.52 4.66 -1.18
N ASN A 308 6.68 4.17 -2.40
CA ASN A 308 8.01 3.77 -2.89
C ASN A 308 8.89 5.01 -3.08
N ILE A 309 10.02 5.05 -2.39
CA ILE A 309 11.04 6.10 -2.56
C ILE A 309 12.23 5.53 -3.33
N ALA A 310 12.84 4.47 -2.80
CA ALA A 310 13.93 3.75 -3.45
C ALA A 310 13.87 2.26 -3.06
N PRO A 311 12.97 1.48 -3.68
CA PRO A 311 12.77 0.08 -3.31
C PRO A 311 14.02 -0.80 -3.44
N SER A 312 14.90 -0.50 -4.40
CA SER A 312 16.16 -1.23 -4.62
C SER A 312 17.14 -1.18 -3.44
N ILE A 313 16.95 -0.25 -2.50
CA ILE A 313 17.79 -0.09 -1.30
C ILE A 313 16.98 -0.22 -0.01
N GLY A 314 15.82 -0.89 -0.08
CA GLY A 314 14.98 -1.19 1.10
C GLY A 314 13.94 -0.13 1.46
N LEU A 315 13.74 0.91 0.63
CA LEU A 315 12.78 2.01 0.88
C LEU A 315 11.53 1.89 0.00
N TYR A 316 10.66 0.94 0.35
CA TYR A 316 9.41 0.64 -0.37
C TYR A 316 8.17 0.83 0.51
N ASN A 317 7.01 0.99 -0.11
CA ASN A 317 5.73 1.11 0.58
C ASN A 317 5.46 -0.13 1.44
N GLY A 318 5.19 0.07 2.73
CA GLY A 318 5.01 -0.98 3.72
C GLY A 318 6.28 -1.34 4.51
N SER A 319 7.46 -0.83 4.12
CA SER A 319 8.69 -1.06 4.87
C SER A 319 8.66 -0.36 6.24
N LEU A 320 9.15 -1.07 7.27
CA LEU A 320 9.17 -0.63 8.66
C LEU A 320 10.56 -0.13 9.06
N HIS A 321 10.59 1.03 9.71
CA HIS A 321 11.81 1.74 10.09
C HIS A 321 11.65 2.39 11.47
N THR A 322 12.75 2.91 12.02
CA THR A 322 12.74 3.61 13.31
C THR A 322 12.83 5.11 13.07
N LEU A 323 12.00 5.91 13.77
CA LEU A 323 12.03 7.36 13.63
C LEU A 323 13.23 7.97 14.35
N VAL A 324 14.01 8.81 13.66
CA VAL A 324 15.13 9.55 14.28
C VAL A 324 14.69 10.97 14.64
N GLY A 325 14.16 11.73 13.69
CA GLY A 325 13.67 13.09 13.94
C GLY A 325 13.71 14.01 12.71
N PRO A 326 13.16 15.23 12.84
CA PRO A 326 13.08 16.19 11.75
C PRO A 326 14.41 16.91 11.49
N ILE A 327 14.64 17.29 10.24
CA ILE A 327 15.64 18.26 9.82
C ILE A 327 14.91 19.47 9.25
N TYR A 328 15.21 20.65 9.80
CA TYR A 328 14.81 21.95 9.26
C TYR A 328 16.04 22.64 8.69
N ASN A 329 16.01 22.99 7.41
CA ASN A 329 17.00 23.86 6.81
C ASN A 329 16.84 25.28 7.38
N ARG A 330 17.96 25.92 7.68
CA ARG A 330 17.95 27.31 8.17
C ARG A 330 18.00 28.34 7.04
N ASP A 331 18.10 27.88 5.80
CA ASP A 331 18.18 28.74 4.63
C ASP A 331 16.92 29.61 4.49
N SER A 332 17.11 30.82 3.99
CA SER A 332 16.00 31.73 3.73
C SER A 332 15.12 31.19 2.60
N ILE A 333 13.81 31.20 2.83
CA ILE A 333 12.80 30.93 1.82
C ILE A 333 12.76 32.11 0.85
N VAL A 334 13.05 31.86 -0.43
CA VAL A 334 12.99 32.88 -1.49
C VAL A 334 11.79 32.61 -2.38
N ALA A 335 10.92 33.61 -2.55
CA ALA A 335 9.71 33.50 -3.37
C ALA A 335 9.47 34.76 -4.20
N SER A 336 8.97 34.59 -5.42
CA SER A 336 8.47 35.69 -6.24
C SER A 336 7.00 35.94 -5.91
N LEU A 337 6.70 37.10 -5.34
CA LEU A 337 5.38 37.45 -4.80
C LEU A 337 4.89 38.80 -5.33
N THR A 338 3.59 38.94 -5.49
CA THR A 338 2.94 40.23 -5.70
C THR A 338 2.51 40.86 -4.37
N SER A 339 2.17 42.14 -4.41
CA SER A 339 1.54 42.83 -3.26
C SER A 339 0.22 42.19 -2.82
N ALA A 340 -0.52 41.54 -3.73
CA ALA A 340 -1.73 40.79 -3.40
C ALA A 340 -1.39 39.52 -2.58
N ASP A 341 -0.34 38.79 -2.97
CA ASP A 341 0.11 37.59 -2.27
C ASP A 341 0.57 37.92 -0.84
N LEU A 342 1.36 38.99 -0.66
CA LEU A 342 1.78 39.45 0.66
C LEU A 342 0.59 39.84 1.56
N LYS A 343 -0.46 40.44 0.99
CA LYS A 343 -1.71 40.72 1.72
C LYS A 343 -2.42 39.44 2.18
N THR A 344 -2.36 38.35 1.40
CA THR A 344 -2.96 37.06 1.83
C THR A 344 -2.29 36.47 3.07
N GLY A 345 -1.00 36.73 3.26
CA GLY A 345 -0.24 36.26 4.42
C GLY A 345 -0.50 37.05 5.71
N GLU A 346 -1.24 38.16 5.63
CA GLU A 346 -1.57 39.03 6.76
C GLU A 346 -0.34 39.33 7.63
N LEU A 347 0.64 40.04 7.03
CA LEU A 347 1.89 40.41 7.70
C LEU A 347 1.62 41.34 8.89
N GLN A 348 2.02 40.91 10.10
CA GLN A 348 2.04 41.70 11.32
C GLN A 348 3.47 41.74 11.84
N ASP A 349 4.05 42.93 12.00
CA ASP A 349 5.44 43.10 12.47
C ASP A 349 6.46 42.27 11.64
N CYS A 350 6.33 42.32 10.31
CA CYS A 350 7.12 41.52 9.36
C CYS A 350 6.89 40.00 9.43
N ILE A 351 5.95 39.52 10.26
CA ILE A 351 5.67 38.11 10.46
C ILE A 351 4.36 37.73 9.76
N THR A 352 4.37 36.65 8.98
CA THR A 352 3.13 36.13 8.37
C THR A 352 2.21 35.55 9.45
N THR A 353 0.92 35.89 9.44
CA THR A 353 -0.06 35.22 10.32
C THR A 353 -0.83 34.12 9.59
N LYS A 354 -0.87 34.19 8.26
CA LYS A 354 -1.46 33.18 7.37
C LYS A 354 -0.42 32.65 6.37
N PRO A 355 -0.59 31.41 5.89
CA PRO A 355 0.26 30.90 4.84
C PRO A 355 0.06 31.66 3.52
N ILE A 356 1.13 31.82 2.75
CA ILE A 356 1.12 32.41 1.41
C ILE A 356 1.43 31.32 0.40
N ASP A 357 0.50 31.06 -0.52
CA ASP A 357 0.75 30.13 -1.63
C ASP A 357 1.79 30.73 -2.59
N THR A 358 2.74 29.90 -3.03
CA THR A 358 3.81 30.34 -3.94
C THR A 358 3.83 29.50 -5.22
N CYS A 359 4.43 30.05 -6.27
CA CYS A 359 4.71 29.36 -7.53
C CYS A 359 6.22 29.03 -7.59
N GLY A 360 6.61 27.75 -7.48
CA GLY A 360 8.03 27.37 -7.57
C GLY A 360 8.41 26.14 -6.73
N LYS A 361 9.70 26.06 -6.34
CA LYS A 361 10.23 24.98 -5.49
C LYS A 361 9.65 25.04 -4.07
N VAL A 362 9.52 26.25 -3.53
CA VAL A 362 8.77 26.48 -2.30
C VAL A 362 7.30 26.48 -2.70
N GLN A 363 6.51 25.62 -2.05
CA GLN A 363 5.10 25.41 -2.38
C GLN A 363 4.17 26.36 -1.61
N GLN A 364 4.58 26.75 -0.41
CA GLN A 364 3.86 27.67 0.46
C GLN A 364 4.85 28.26 1.47
N ILE A 365 4.74 29.56 1.75
CA ILE A 365 5.42 30.18 2.89
C ILE A 365 4.54 29.93 4.12
N PRO A 366 5.06 29.27 5.16
CA PRO A 366 4.26 28.95 6.33
C PRO A 366 3.90 30.20 7.15
N PRO A 367 2.85 30.14 7.98
CA PRO A 367 2.62 31.16 8.99
C PRO A 367 3.82 31.25 9.94
N LYS A 368 3.98 32.40 10.61
CA LYS A 368 5.11 32.74 11.49
C LYS A 368 6.45 32.87 10.77
N SER A 369 6.44 33.07 9.46
CA SER A 369 7.65 33.37 8.70
C SER A 369 7.99 34.86 8.79
N VAL A 370 9.25 35.20 9.05
CA VAL A 370 9.74 36.57 9.15
C VAL A 370 10.21 37.04 7.77
N LEU A 371 9.62 38.11 7.23
CA LEU A 371 10.09 38.77 6.01
C LEU A 371 11.41 39.50 6.30
N LEU A 372 12.49 39.07 5.65
CA LEU A 372 13.84 39.61 5.83
C LEU A 372 14.16 40.73 4.83
N SER A 373 13.77 40.56 3.57
CA SER A 373 14.04 41.53 2.50
C SER A 373 13.08 41.40 1.33
N VAL A 374 12.93 42.48 0.57
CA VAL A 374 12.18 42.54 -0.69
C VAL A 374 13.09 43.17 -1.74
N ASP A 375 13.34 42.44 -2.84
CA ASP A 375 14.30 42.82 -3.90
C ASP A 375 15.67 43.22 -3.32
N ASP A 376 16.15 42.40 -2.39
CA ASP A 376 17.40 42.57 -1.62
C ASP A 376 17.45 43.82 -0.71
N VAL A 377 16.37 44.58 -0.60
CA VAL A 377 16.23 45.66 0.38
C VAL A 377 15.76 45.06 1.72
N PRO A 378 16.52 45.20 2.82
CA PRO A 378 16.11 44.71 4.13
C PRO A 378 14.76 45.28 4.54
N TYR A 379 13.91 44.44 5.12
CA TYR A 379 12.58 44.81 5.58
C TYR A 379 12.50 44.75 7.10
N CYS A 380 12.10 45.85 7.74
CA CYS A 380 11.84 45.90 9.18
C CYS A 380 10.49 46.57 9.47
N LYS A 381 10.04 46.48 10.72
CA LYS A 381 8.73 46.99 11.18
C LYS A 381 8.53 48.49 10.89
N ASP A 382 9.61 49.25 10.87
CA ASP A 382 9.61 50.70 10.62
C ASP A 382 9.79 51.05 9.14
N THR A 383 9.98 50.05 8.26
CA THR A 383 10.16 50.28 6.83
C THR A 383 8.79 50.48 6.17
N VAL A 384 8.46 51.72 5.81
CA VAL A 384 7.29 52.03 4.98
C VAL A 384 7.62 51.71 3.53
N VAL A 385 7.40 50.46 3.12
CA VAL A 385 7.49 50.06 1.71
C VAL A 385 6.08 49.98 1.14
N GLU A 386 5.75 50.90 0.23
CA GLU A 386 4.57 50.72 -0.62
C GLU A 386 4.87 49.61 -1.62
N PHE A 387 4.17 48.48 -1.50
CA PHE A 387 4.33 47.39 -2.45
C PHE A 387 3.63 47.74 -3.78
N PRO A 388 4.36 47.82 -4.91
CA PRO A 388 3.75 48.13 -6.19
C PRO A 388 2.68 47.09 -6.56
N SER A 389 1.54 47.58 -7.07
CA SER A 389 0.41 46.73 -7.44
C SER A 389 0.74 45.92 -8.70
N GLY A 390 0.52 44.60 -8.65
CA GLY A 390 0.70 43.72 -9.82
C GLY A 390 2.15 43.43 -10.25
N VAL A 391 3.14 43.96 -9.54
CA VAL A 391 4.57 43.68 -9.81
C VAL A 391 5.03 42.50 -8.97
N HIS A 392 5.80 41.61 -9.59
CA HIS A 392 6.47 40.51 -8.91
C HIS A 392 7.75 41.01 -8.23
N MET A 393 7.88 40.74 -6.93
CA MET A 393 9.03 41.10 -6.09
C MET A 393 9.68 39.83 -5.56
N THR A 394 11.00 39.87 -5.37
CA THR A 394 11.76 38.78 -4.75
C THR A 394 11.77 38.95 -3.25
N CYS A 395 10.93 38.19 -2.55
CA CYS A 395 10.83 38.25 -1.09
C CYS A 395 11.66 37.13 -0.46
N LYS A 396 12.48 37.47 0.54
CA LYS A 396 13.23 36.50 1.36
C LYS A 396 12.60 36.40 2.74
N PHE A 397 12.27 35.19 3.17
CA PHE A 397 11.70 34.91 4.48
C PHE A 397 12.59 33.97 5.29
N GLN A 398 12.56 34.12 6.61
CA GLN A 398 12.99 33.07 7.54
C GLN A 398 11.76 32.30 8.01
N GLY A 399 11.68 31.01 7.66
CA GLY A 399 10.60 30.13 8.13
C GLY A 399 10.81 29.65 9.57
N PRO A 400 9.77 29.12 10.23
CA PRO A 400 9.92 28.41 11.49
C PRO A 400 10.78 27.16 11.32
N SER A 401 11.54 26.80 12.35
CA SER A 401 12.49 25.67 12.33
C SER A 401 12.21 24.63 13.40
N ASN A 402 10.94 24.54 13.81
CA ASN A 402 10.50 23.63 14.87
C ASN A 402 9.05 23.16 14.63
N PRO A 403 8.67 22.00 15.19
CA PRO A 403 7.28 21.56 15.22
C PRO A 403 6.37 22.65 15.82
N PRO A 404 5.14 22.84 15.30
CA PRO A 404 4.45 21.94 14.39
C PRO A 404 4.71 22.13 12.89
N GLU A 405 5.68 22.97 12.52
CA GLU A 405 5.97 23.24 11.11
C GLU A 405 6.43 21.99 10.35
N MET A 406 6.08 21.88 9.08
CA MET A 406 6.54 20.79 8.21
C MET A 406 8.08 20.87 8.06
N PRO A 407 8.84 19.82 8.42
CA PRO A 407 10.27 19.81 8.19
C PRO A 407 10.61 19.58 6.72
N ASP A 408 11.81 20.00 6.30
CA ASP A 408 12.34 19.67 4.97
C ASP A 408 12.50 18.16 4.78
N PHE A 409 12.93 17.48 5.85
CA PHE A 409 13.08 16.03 5.88
C PHE A 409 12.72 15.45 7.23
N MET A 410 12.15 14.25 7.24
CA MET A 410 12.06 13.39 8.41
C MET A 410 13.09 12.29 8.29
N VAL A 411 14.01 12.19 9.25
CA VAL A 411 15.04 11.15 9.24
C VAL A 411 14.48 9.87 9.86
N ILE A 412 14.65 8.78 9.13
CA ILE A 412 14.41 7.42 9.62
C ILE A 412 15.73 6.65 9.67
N GLU A 413 15.84 5.72 10.59
CA GLU A 413 16.85 4.68 10.60
C GLU A 413 16.28 3.45 9.89
N ALA A 414 16.84 3.13 8.73
CA ALA A 414 16.31 2.11 7.84
C ALA A 414 16.95 0.73 8.06
N SER A 415 16.13 -0.23 8.50
CA SER A 415 16.58 -1.54 9.01
C SER A 415 17.31 -2.41 7.97
N ASN A 416 16.91 -2.31 6.70
CA ASN A 416 17.45 -3.11 5.57
C ASN A 416 18.11 -2.21 4.51
N TYR A 417 18.70 -1.11 4.95
CA TYR A 417 19.29 -0.13 4.04
C TYR A 417 20.61 -0.62 3.44
N SER A 418 20.70 -0.62 2.12
CA SER A 418 21.91 -0.99 1.38
C SER A 418 22.42 0.14 0.49
N GLY A 419 21.96 1.37 0.74
CA GLY A 419 22.36 2.56 -0.02
C GLY A 419 23.56 3.29 0.57
N PRO A 420 23.95 4.43 -0.02
CA PRO A 420 25.05 5.25 0.50
C PRO A 420 24.68 5.99 1.79
N ASN A 421 25.66 6.33 2.62
CA ASN A 421 25.44 7.23 3.75
C ASN A 421 25.07 8.64 3.25
N ILE A 422 23.77 8.96 3.23
CA ILE A 422 23.23 10.21 2.68
C ILE A 422 23.65 11.41 3.52
N LEU A 423 23.65 11.27 4.85
CA LEU A 423 24.00 12.35 5.77
C LEU A 423 25.51 12.60 5.84
N ARG A 424 26.34 11.65 5.37
CA ARG A 424 27.80 11.70 5.46
C ARG A 424 28.32 11.83 6.90
N ILE A 425 27.54 11.33 7.86
CA ILE A 425 27.91 11.30 9.28
C ILE A 425 28.31 9.86 9.62
N PRO A 426 29.55 9.60 10.10
CA PRO A 426 29.96 8.26 10.53
C PRO A 426 29.02 7.70 11.60
N GLY A 427 28.60 6.44 11.47
CA GLY A 427 27.65 5.78 12.38
C GLY A 427 26.17 6.05 12.06
N CYS A 428 25.89 6.76 10.97
CA CYS A 428 24.54 7.04 10.48
C CYS A 428 24.33 6.51 9.04
N GLU A 429 24.98 5.41 8.69
CA GLU A 429 24.98 4.84 7.33
C GLU A 429 23.57 4.49 6.86
N ASN A 430 22.70 4.06 7.77
CA ASN A 430 21.31 3.70 7.52
C ASN A 430 20.32 4.84 7.81
N TYR A 431 20.79 6.07 8.05
CA TYR A 431 19.91 7.21 8.33
C TYR A 431 19.52 7.88 7.03
N VAL A 432 18.23 7.82 6.72
CA VAL A 432 17.67 8.27 5.45
C VAL A 432 16.75 9.47 5.68
N PRO A 433 17.03 10.64 5.09
CA PRO A 433 16.11 11.76 5.09
C PRO A 433 14.93 11.52 4.13
N ILE A 434 13.71 11.56 4.65
CA ILE A 434 12.47 11.35 3.92
C ILE A 434 11.79 12.71 3.69
N PRO A 435 11.67 13.19 2.44
CA PRO A 435 11.02 14.46 2.16
C PRO A 435 9.50 14.36 2.26
N PRO A 436 8.80 15.46 2.59
CA PRO A 436 7.36 15.58 2.39
C PRO A 436 6.98 15.35 0.92
N VAL A 437 5.78 14.82 0.71
CA VAL A 437 5.23 14.55 -0.61
C VAL A 437 3.90 15.25 -0.80
N GLU A 438 3.66 15.73 -2.02
CA GLU A 438 2.38 16.28 -2.39
C GLU A 438 1.41 15.16 -2.82
N SER A 439 0.19 15.23 -2.29
CA SER A 439 -0.94 14.37 -2.62
C SER A 439 -2.10 15.23 -3.12
N TYR A 440 -2.72 14.80 -4.20
CA TYR A 440 -3.88 15.48 -4.77
C TYR A 440 -5.16 14.96 -4.13
N LYS A 441 -6.16 15.84 -3.97
CA LYS A 441 -7.48 15.41 -3.56
C LYS A 441 -8.07 14.44 -4.60
N GLN A 442 -8.47 13.25 -4.17
CA GLN A 442 -9.19 12.32 -5.02
C GLN A 442 -10.56 12.91 -5.41
N LYS A 443 -10.81 13.08 -6.72
CA LYS A 443 -12.04 13.70 -7.23
C LYS A 443 -13.24 12.75 -7.09
N ALA A 444 -14.31 13.21 -6.43
CA ALA A 444 -15.64 12.64 -6.60
C ALA A 444 -16.32 13.34 -7.80
N GLY A 445 -16.28 12.72 -8.98
CA GLY A 445 -17.05 13.15 -10.15
C GLY A 445 -16.50 14.35 -10.94
N LYS A 446 -17.03 14.50 -12.16
CA LYS A 446 -16.64 15.49 -13.17
C LYS A 446 -17.05 16.91 -12.76
N THR A 447 -16.22 17.61 -11.99
CA THR A 447 -16.32 19.07 -11.87
C THR A 447 -15.32 19.74 -12.80
N LYS A 448 -15.85 20.57 -13.71
CA LYS A 448 -15.10 21.50 -14.56
C LYS A 448 -14.73 22.73 -13.70
N SER A 449 -13.46 23.11 -13.69
CA SER A 449 -12.85 24.24 -12.96
C SER A 449 -12.62 24.06 -11.45
N ASN A 450 -11.34 23.98 -11.05
CA ASN A 450 -10.74 24.72 -9.93
C ASN A 450 -9.24 24.38 -9.78
N ILE A 451 -8.46 25.31 -9.23
CA ILE A 451 -7.08 25.12 -8.75
C ILE A 451 -6.98 23.76 -8.02
N PRO A 452 -5.97 22.92 -8.34
CA PRO A 452 -5.85 21.59 -7.71
C PRO A 452 -5.76 21.74 -6.20
N MET A 453 -6.62 21.01 -5.49
CA MET A 453 -6.56 20.91 -4.03
C MET A 453 -5.52 19.86 -3.67
N THR A 454 -4.50 20.25 -2.92
CA THR A 454 -3.40 19.37 -2.55
C THR A 454 -3.10 19.42 -1.05
N ARG A 455 -2.46 18.37 -0.58
CA ARG A 455 -1.94 18.24 0.78
C ARG A 455 -0.49 17.76 0.68
N ILE A 456 0.42 18.49 1.31
CA ILE A 456 1.81 18.09 1.42
C ILE A 456 2.01 17.53 2.82
N ALA A 457 2.44 16.28 2.91
CA ALA A 457 2.62 15.55 4.17
C ALA A 457 3.80 14.60 4.07
N LEU A 458 4.31 14.15 5.22
CA LEU A 458 5.31 13.08 5.25
C LEU A 458 4.68 11.76 4.77
N PRO A 459 5.34 10.98 3.90
CA PRO A 459 4.85 9.68 3.46
C PRO A 459 5.11 8.59 4.53
N LEU A 460 4.75 8.88 5.78
CA LEU A 460 5.01 8.04 6.94
C LEU A 460 3.73 7.91 7.79
N GLU A 461 3.51 6.72 8.35
CA GLU A 461 2.52 6.47 9.41
C GLU A 461 3.13 5.65 10.55
N GLY A 462 2.39 5.43 11.65
CA GLY A 462 2.83 4.51 12.70
C GLY A 462 2.97 3.09 12.15
N GLY A 463 4.01 2.37 12.55
CA GLY A 463 4.36 1.05 12.02
C GLY A 463 4.09 -0.12 12.97
N ASP A 464 3.48 0.12 14.13
CA ASP A 464 3.19 -0.93 15.11
C ASP A 464 1.93 -1.71 14.79
N ALA A 465 1.00 -1.12 14.03
CA ALA A 465 -0.16 -1.81 13.51
C ALA A 465 -0.28 -1.63 11.99
N ALA A 466 -0.74 -2.68 11.31
CA ALA A 466 -1.09 -2.64 9.88
C ALA A 466 -2.23 -3.61 9.56
N THR A 467 -2.84 -3.47 8.39
CA THR A 467 -3.80 -4.47 7.92
C THR A 467 -3.10 -5.70 7.35
N SER A 468 -3.76 -6.86 7.35
CA SER A 468 -3.21 -8.08 6.74
C SER A 468 -2.82 -7.89 5.27
N PHE A 469 -3.51 -7.00 4.55
CA PHE A 469 -3.16 -6.62 3.16
C PHE A 469 -1.79 -5.95 3.06
N LYS A 470 -1.44 -5.06 4.01
CA LYS A 470 -0.13 -4.39 4.06
C LYS A 470 0.96 -5.29 4.67
N GLY A 471 0.57 -6.28 5.48
CA GLY A 471 1.47 -7.25 6.10
C GLY A 471 1.80 -8.49 5.25
N GLN A 472 1.21 -8.64 4.05
CA GLN A 472 1.55 -9.73 3.13
C GLN A 472 3.05 -9.65 2.74
N GLY A 473 3.69 -10.79 2.49
CA GLY A 473 5.16 -10.87 2.38
C GLY A 473 5.99 -10.69 3.67
N ALA A 474 5.50 -9.97 4.70
CA ALA A 474 6.29 -9.64 5.89
C ALA A 474 6.61 -10.83 6.82
N ASN A 475 7.66 -10.68 7.63
CA ASN A 475 8.04 -11.59 8.72
C ASN A 475 8.25 -10.78 10.01
N PHE A 476 7.53 -11.11 11.07
CA PHE A 476 7.58 -10.43 12.36
C PHE A 476 8.16 -11.35 13.43
N PRO A 477 9.04 -10.83 14.32
CA PRO A 477 9.50 -11.58 15.49
C PRO A 477 8.37 -11.97 16.43
N LEU A 478 7.42 -11.05 16.67
CA LEU A 478 6.22 -11.24 17.48
C LEU A 478 5.05 -10.56 16.76
N ALA A 479 3.88 -11.20 16.77
CA ALA A 479 2.67 -10.64 16.18
C ALA A 479 1.43 -10.87 17.04
N GLU A 480 0.58 -9.86 17.05
CA GLU A 480 -0.76 -9.91 17.63
C GLU A 480 -1.79 -9.79 16.51
N VAL A 481 -2.80 -10.66 16.50
CA VAL A 481 -3.82 -10.72 15.44
C VAL A 481 -5.19 -10.36 16.00
N ASP A 482 -5.79 -9.33 15.40
CA ASP A 482 -7.13 -8.84 15.70
C ASP A 482 -7.95 -8.70 14.40
N LEU A 483 -8.70 -9.75 14.07
CA LEU A 483 -9.43 -9.88 12.80
C LEU A 483 -10.93 -10.08 13.00
N ASP A 484 -11.49 -9.62 14.12
CA ASP A 484 -12.92 -9.79 14.38
C ASP A 484 -13.77 -9.19 13.25
N GLY A 485 -14.71 -9.98 12.75
CA GLY A 485 -15.55 -9.63 11.60
C GLY A 485 -14.91 -9.82 10.22
N TRP A 486 -13.65 -10.24 10.12
CA TRP A 486 -12.94 -10.41 8.84
C TRP A 486 -12.67 -11.85 8.43
N PHE A 487 -12.92 -12.85 9.29
CA PHE A 487 -12.60 -14.25 8.99
C PHE A 487 -13.27 -14.82 7.72
N HIS A 488 -14.35 -14.20 7.26
CA HIS A 488 -15.03 -14.54 6.00
C HIS A 488 -14.25 -14.11 4.74
N VAL A 489 -13.22 -13.25 4.85
CA VAL A 489 -12.39 -12.81 3.73
C VAL A 489 -11.35 -13.89 3.41
N PRO A 490 -11.31 -14.40 2.15
CA PRO A 490 -10.38 -15.45 1.77
C PRO A 490 -8.93 -15.11 2.06
N GLY A 491 -8.20 -16.06 2.65
CA GLY A 491 -6.77 -15.95 2.89
C GLY A 491 -6.36 -14.96 4.00
N ILE A 492 -7.25 -14.08 4.49
CA ILE A 492 -6.85 -13.01 5.42
C ILE A 492 -6.29 -13.55 6.74
N PHE A 493 -6.94 -14.56 7.32
CA PHE A 493 -6.52 -15.18 8.56
C PHE A 493 -5.20 -15.94 8.37
N LEU A 494 -5.07 -16.69 7.26
CA LEU A 494 -3.85 -17.41 6.91
C LEU A 494 -2.67 -16.45 6.74
N VAL A 495 -2.85 -15.34 6.04
CA VAL A 495 -1.81 -14.31 5.89
C VAL A 495 -1.42 -13.75 7.25
N ALA A 496 -2.38 -13.39 8.10
CA ALA A 496 -2.11 -12.81 9.41
C ALA A 496 -1.28 -13.74 10.32
N ILE A 497 -1.67 -15.01 10.46
CA ILE A 497 -0.98 -15.93 11.37
C ILE A 497 0.36 -16.46 10.80
N SER A 498 0.54 -16.42 9.48
CA SER A 498 1.77 -16.91 8.81
C SER A 498 2.94 -15.91 8.84
N ARG A 499 2.80 -14.78 9.54
CA ARG A 499 3.85 -13.75 9.63
C ARG A 499 4.92 -14.06 10.67
N VAL A 500 4.74 -15.07 11.51
CA VAL A 500 5.71 -15.48 12.54
C VAL A 500 6.27 -16.87 12.26
N ARG A 501 7.39 -17.22 12.90
CA ARG A 501 8.06 -18.53 12.75
C ARG A 501 7.56 -19.62 13.70
N SER A 502 7.04 -19.22 14.85
CA SER A 502 6.56 -20.11 15.91
C SER A 502 5.16 -19.67 16.36
N PRO A 503 4.25 -20.59 16.70
CA PRO A 503 2.97 -20.20 17.28
C PRO A 503 3.16 -19.50 18.64
N ALA A 504 4.22 -19.77 19.39
CA ALA A 504 4.52 -19.07 20.65
C ALA A 504 4.82 -17.58 20.47
N HIS A 505 5.14 -17.16 19.24
CA HIS A 505 5.36 -15.76 18.87
C HIS A 505 4.10 -15.07 18.34
N LEU A 506 2.95 -15.75 18.40
CA LEU A 506 1.67 -15.28 17.91
C LEU A 506 0.66 -15.20 19.06
N HIS A 507 0.05 -14.04 19.24
CA HIS A 507 -1.17 -13.88 20.02
C HIS A 507 -2.35 -13.65 19.08
N ILE A 508 -3.47 -14.32 19.35
CA ILE A 508 -4.73 -14.13 18.61
C ILE A 508 -5.78 -13.66 19.62
N ARG A 509 -6.25 -12.42 19.48
CA ARG A 509 -7.26 -11.84 20.40
C ARG A 509 -8.56 -12.61 20.33
N SER A 510 -9.06 -12.78 19.10
CA SER A 510 -10.31 -13.48 18.81
C SER A 510 -10.03 -14.61 17.82
N PHE A 511 -10.33 -15.83 18.23
CA PHE A 511 -10.16 -17.01 17.38
C PHE A 511 -11.40 -17.21 16.51
N PRO A 512 -11.25 -17.48 15.20
CA PRO A 512 -12.38 -17.88 14.36
C PRO A 512 -12.94 -19.23 14.79
N ASN A 513 -14.19 -19.49 14.43
CA ASN A 513 -14.67 -20.87 14.31
C ASN A 513 -14.01 -21.49 13.06
N TYR A 514 -13.63 -22.77 13.10
CA TYR A 514 -13.10 -23.44 11.91
C TYR A 514 -14.09 -23.38 10.73
N MET A 515 -15.40 -23.31 11.01
CA MET A 515 -16.44 -23.11 10.00
C MET A 515 -16.34 -21.76 9.29
N ASP A 516 -15.93 -20.68 9.97
CA ASP A 516 -15.72 -19.36 9.36
C ASP A 516 -14.65 -19.42 8.26
N LEU A 517 -13.65 -20.29 8.44
CA LEU A 517 -12.62 -20.56 7.43
C LEU A 517 -13.14 -21.50 6.34
N LYS A 518 -13.98 -22.50 6.67
CA LYS A 518 -14.54 -23.42 5.67
C LYS A 518 -15.55 -22.74 4.74
N VAL A 519 -16.36 -21.78 5.23
CA VAL A 519 -17.35 -21.07 4.39
C VAL A 519 -16.69 -20.22 3.30
N GLN A 520 -15.39 -19.91 3.41
CA GLN A 520 -14.65 -19.26 2.32
C GLN A 520 -14.73 -20.06 1.02
N ARG A 521 -14.91 -21.39 1.09
CA ARG A 521 -15.07 -22.28 -0.08
C ARG A 521 -16.37 -22.08 -0.84
N LEU A 522 -17.34 -21.39 -0.27
CA LEU A 522 -18.56 -20.99 -0.99
C LEU A 522 -18.28 -19.89 -2.01
N LYS A 523 -17.10 -19.24 -1.93
CA LYS A 523 -16.65 -18.24 -2.91
C LYS A 523 -15.96 -18.96 -4.06
N GLU A 524 -16.50 -18.82 -5.25
CA GLU A 524 -15.95 -19.42 -6.49
C GLU A 524 -14.48 -19.05 -6.73
N ASN A 525 -14.07 -17.81 -6.42
CA ASN A 525 -12.66 -17.41 -6.56
C ASN A 525 -11.70 -18.24 -5.71
N VAL A 526 -12.14 -18.78 -4.58
CA VAL A 526 -11.33 -19.67 -3.73
C VAL A 526 -11.19 -21.04 -4.39
N LEU A 527 -12.23 -21.54 -5.05
CA LEU A 527 -12.20 -22.80 -5.81
C LEU A 527 -11.33 -22.67 -7.06
N ASP A 528 -11.47 -21.56 -7.79
CA ASP A 528 -10.67 -21.26 -8.97
C ASP A 528 -9.18 -21.12 -8.59
N ALA A 529 -8.87 -20.49 -7.45
CA ALA A 529 -7.50 -20.39 -6.93
C ALA A 529 -6.89 -21.73 -6.54
N GLN A 530 -7.68 -22.61 -5.93
CA GLN A 530 -7.26 -23.97 -5.59
C GLN A 530 -7.01 -24.80 -6.87
N ALA A 531 -7.89 -24.71 -7.87
CA ALA A 531 -7.71 -25.41 -9.15
C ALA A 531 -6.47 -24.91 -9.90
N PHE A 532 -6.21 -23.60 -9.86
CA PHE A 532 -5.00 -23.01 -10.41
C PHE A 532 -3.73 -23.53 -9.70
N GLU A 533 -3.69 -23.57 -8.37
CA GLU A 533 -2.58 -24.17 -7.62
C GLU A 533 -2.34 -25.63 -7.99
N GLU A 534 -3.40 -26.44 -8.05
CA GLU A 534 -3.31 -27.87 -8.39
C GLU A 534 -2.73 -28.06 -9.80
N ALA A 535 -3.11 -27.22 -10.77
CA ALA A 535 -2.55 -27.26 -12.12
C ALA A 535 -1.07 -26.84 -12.16
N VAL A 536 -0.69 -25.76 -11.45
CA VAL A 536 0.70 -25.31 -11.32
C VAL A 536 1.56 -26.42 -10.70
N LYS A 537 1.06 -27.09 -9.66
CA LYS A 537 1.76 -28.18 -8.99
C LYS A 537 2.01 -29.37 -9.93
N VAL A 538 0.96 -29.86 -10.60
CA VAL A 538 1.09 -30.96 -11.58
C VAL A 538 2.08 -30.60 -12.68
N LYS A 539 2.11 -29.33 -13.10
CA LYS A 539 3.05 -28.87 -14.12
C LYS A 539 4.48 -28.82 -13.62
N SER A 540 4.71 -28.34 -12.40
CA SER A 540 6.04 -28.30 -11.78
C SER A 540 6.66 -29.68 -11.55
N GLU A 541 5.83 -30.73 -11.37
CA GLU A 541 6.28 -32.12 -11.21
C GLU A 541 6.69 -32.79 -12.54
N ARG A 542 6.35 -32.17 -13.68
CA ARG A 542 6.66 -32.67 -15.03
C ARG A 542 7.90 -32.03 -15.66
N MET A 543 8.44 -30.99 -15.04
CA MET A 543 9.71 -30.35 -15.38
C MET A 543 10.84 -31.04 -14.64
#